data_AF-A0A843FXV4-F1
#
_entry.id   AF-A0A843FXV4-F1
#
_cell.length_a   1.000
_cell.length_b   1.000
_cell.length_c   1.000
_cell.angle_alpha   90.00
_cell.angle_beta   90.00
_cell.angle_gamma   90.00
#
_symmetry.space_group_name_H-M   'P 1'
#
loop_
_entity.id
_entity.type
_entity.pdbx_description
1 polymer ?
#
loop_
_entity_poly.entity_id
_entity_poly.type
_entity_poly.pdbx_seq_one_letter_code
_entity_poly.pdbx_strand_id
1 'polypeptide(L)'
;ECSGLKFTGTAGKWKITYNGPLFDMSKEPAPTMSSLDLDWIPVNPLMDYHDCVDERGAAMSAKTASEHFEQFGVVTGKIKVGDDEFSIEATGERDKSEGVRDWGSPKMWLWLNSVYGTDLGWNATKLSTQMGDVDAGYVGTKKCNDPVIKIDIDIGYDGNIPASYKMKMTGKSGRTYDIEAKILQHAQLPMQGSKDMMLIETISQTTYNGKTGFGIAEFLVPAKRE
;
A
#
# COMPACT_ATOMS: atom_id res chain seq x y z
N GLU A 1 20.38 -6.62 -20.93
CA GLU A 1 20.18 -6.66 -19.47
C GLU A 1 18.68 -6.53 -19.19
N CYS A 2 18.13 -7.27 -18.22
CA CYS A 2 16.70 -7.17 -17.91
C CYS A 2 16.38 -5.79 -17.32
N SER A 3 15.43 -5.09 -17.93
CA SER A 3 14.87 -3.80 -17.52
C SER A 3 13.95 -3.96 -16.30
N GLY A 4 14.52 -4.38 -15.18
CA GLY A 4 13.81 -4.51 -13.90
C GLY A 4 13.96 -3.27 -13.03
N LEU A 5 13.00 -3.05 -12.14
CA LEU A 5 13.13 -2.10 -11.04
C LEU A 5 14.24 -2.58 -10.10
N LYS A 6 15.20 -1.71 -9.81
CA LYS A 6 16.35 -2.01 -8.95
C LYS A 6 16.27 -1.17 -7.68
N PHE A 7 16.50 -1.83 -6.55
CA PHE A 7 16.60 -1.23 -5.24
C PHE A 7 18.00 -1.48 -4.68
N THR A 8 18.79 -0.43 -4.46
CA THR A 8 20.10 -0.55 -3.79
C THR A 8 20.08 0.25 -2.50
N GLY A 9 20.30 -0.45 -1.38
CA GLY A 9 20.19 0.12 -0.04
C GLY A 9 21.56 0.36 0.60
N THR A 10 21.70 1.45 1.35
CA THR A 10 22.82 1.67 2.28
C THR A 10 22.30 2.39 3.53
N ALA A 11 22.48 1.76 4.69
CA ALA A 11 22.06 2.31 6.00
C ALA A 11 20.58 2.78 6.04
N GLY A 12 19.67 1.97 5.47
CA GLY A 12 18.22 2.25 5.47
C GLY A 12 17.74 3.29 4.45
N LYS A 13 18.65 3.93 3.72
CA LYS A 13 18.34 4.75 2.55
C LYS A 13 18.39 3.89 1.30
N TRP A 14 17.55 4.20 0.32
CA TRP A 14 17.41 3.38 -0.88
C TRP A 14 17.51 4.22 -2.13
N LYS A 15 18.29 3.73 -3.09
CA LYS A 15 18.27 4.20 -4.47
C LYS A 15 17.33 3.29 -5.25
N ILE A 16 16.39 3.90 -5.96
CA ILE A 16 15.39 3.22 -6.78
C ILE A 16 15.64 3.63 -8.22
N THR A 17 16.00 2.66 -9.06
CA THR A 17 16.27 2.92 -10.48
C THR A 17 15.48 1.99 -11.37
N TYR A 18 15.03 2.53 -12.49
CA TYR A 18 14.36 1.78 -13.54
C TYR A 18 14.67 2.44 -14.88
N ASN A 19 14.82 1.63 -15.92
CA ASN A 19 14.92 2.10 -17.29
C ASN A 19 14.32 1.00 -18.18
N GLY A 20 13.12 1.24 -18.70
CA GLY A 20 12.36 0.22 -19.40
C GLY A 20 10.98 0.69 -19.88
N PRO A 21 10.23 -0.20 -20.54
CA PRO A 21 8.89 0.10 -21.03
C PRO A 21 7.83 -0.04 -19.93
N LEU A 22 6.98 0.98 -19.78
CA LEU A 22 5.68 0.89 -19.11
C LEU A 22 4.58 0.63 -20.14
N PHE A 23 3.48 0.00 -19.71
CA PHE A 23 2.37 -0.36 -20.58
C PHE A 23 1.05 0.20 -20.04
N ASP A 24 0.28 0.86 -20.90
CA ASP A 24 -1.08 1.27 -20.59
C ASP A 24 -2.03 0.09 -20.86
N MET A 25 -2.54 -0.52 -19.78
CA MET A 25 -3.43 -1.68 -19.86
C MET A 25 -4.87 -1.30 -20.24
N SER A 26 -5.20 -0.01 -20.36
CA SER A 26 -6.54 0.46 -20.79
C SER A 26 -6.70 0.50 -22.31
N LYS A 27 -5.63 0.29 -23.07
CA LYS A 27 -5.59 0.30 -24.54
C LYS A 27 -4.82 -0.93 -25.05
N GLU A 28 -4.74 -1.09 -26.37
CA GLU A 28 -3.80 -2.05 -26.94
C GLU A 28 -2.38 -1.76 -26.38
N PRO A 29 -1.68 -2.75 -25.80
CA PRO A 29 -0.42 -2.50 -25.09
C PRO A 29 0.65 -1.91 -26.01
N ALA A 30 0.92 -0.63 -25.86
CA ALA A 30 2.03 0.07 -26.50
C ALA A 30 3.07 0.47 -25.45
N PRO A 31 4.36 0.12 -25.63
CA PRO A 31 5.39 0.44 -24.65
C PRO A 31 5.68 1.95 -24.63
N THR A 32 5.64 2.53 -23.44
CA THR A 32 6.12 3.89 -23.17
C THR A 32 7.44 3.79 -22.42
N MET A 33 8.55 4.12 -23.11
CA MET A 33 9.87 4.09 -22.50
C MET A 33 9.95 5.10 -21.35
N SER A 34 10.36 4.61 -20.20
CA SER A 34 10.29 5.35 -18.94
C SER A 34 11.55 5.07 -18.11
N SER A 35 11.91 6.02 -17.26
CA SER A 35 13.01 5.86 -16.32
C SER A 35 12.70 6.45 -14.96
N LEU A 36 13.15 5.79 -13.91
CA LEU A 36 13.11 6.28 -12.55
C LEU A 36 14.55 6.41 -12.06
N ASP A 37 14.85 7.53 -11.42
CA ASP A 37 16.09 7.75 -10.68
C ASP A 37 15.75 8.49 -9.39
N LEU A 38 15.49 7.72 -8.34
CA LEU A 38 14.90 8.20 -7.09
C LEU A 38 15.74 7.80 -5.89
N ASP A 39 15.79 8.68 -4.91
CA ASP A 39 16.35 8.47 -3.58
C ASP A 39 15.22 8.44 -2.57
N TRP A 40 15.22 7.44 -1.70
CA TRP A 40 14.25 7.25 -0.64
C TRP A 40 14.92 7.31 0.73
N ILE A 41 14.32 8.09 1.63
CA ILE A 41 14.75 8.23 3.01
C ILE A 41 13.56 7.92 3.93
N PRO A 42 13.61 6.86 4.75
CA PRO A 42 12.55 6.56 5.69
C PRO A 42 12.47 7.64 6.78
N VAL A 43 11.26 7.87 7.28
CA VAL A 43 10.98 8.88 8.32
C VAL A 43 10.67 8.23 9.67
N ASN A 44 9.83 7.18 9.70
CA ASN A 44 9.53 6.45 10.92
C ASN A 44 10.52 5.29 11.17
N PRO A 45 10.63 4.81 12.42
CA PRO A 45 11.27 3.53 12.70
C PRO A 45 10.66 2.41 11.84
N LEU A 46 11.44 1.37 11.56
CA LEU A 46 10.94 0.20 10.83
C LEU A 46 9.75 -0.41 11.58
N MET A 47 8.62 -0.54 10.90
CA MET A 47 7.48 -1.30 11.42
C MET A 47 7.63 -2.76 11.03
N ASP A 48 7.42 -3.66 12.00
CA ASP A 48 7.37 -5.11 11.79
C ASP A 48 5.92 -5.58 11.97
N TYR A 49 5.39 -6.30 10.99
CA TYR A 49 4.04 -6.86 11.03
C TYR A 49 3.73 -7.65 12.31
N HIS A 50 4.71 -8.39 12.84
CA HIS A 50 4.53 -9.22 14.04
C HIS A 50 4.29 -8.40 15.33
N ASP A 51 4.49 -7.09 15.30
CA ASP A 51 4.10 -6.22 16.42
C ASP A 51 2.56 -6.06 16.53
N CYS A 52 1.84 -6.32 15.43
CA CYS A 52 0.38 -6.18 15.32
C CYS A 52 -0.39 -7.47 15.64
N VAL A 53 0.19 -8.63 15.30
CA VAL A 53 -0.51 -9.91 15.32
C VAL A 53 0.08 -10.90 16.32
N ASP A 54 -0.75 -11.81 16.80
CA ASP A 54 -0.30 -12.98 17.56
C ASP A 54 -0.02 -14.17 16.63
N GLU A 55 0.37 -15.32 17.20
CA GLU A 55 0.63 -16.55 16.46
C GLU A 55 -0.56 -16.99 15.59
N ARG A 56 -1.78 -16.74 16.07
CA ARG A 56 -2.99 -17.07 15.32
C ARG A 56 -3.13 -16.15 14.11
N GLY A 57 -2.95 -14.84 14.28
CA GLY A 57 -2.95 -13.86 13.19
C GLY A 57 -1.91 -14.19 12.13
N ALA A 58 -0.67 -14.47 12.54
CA ALA A 58 0.41 -14.89 11.64
C ALA A 58 0.06 -16.17 10.87
N ALA A 59 -0.52 -17.18 11.54
CA ALA A 59 -0.96 -18.41 10.87
C ALA A 59 -2.10 -18.17 9.87
N MET A 60 -3.03 -17.25 10.17
CA MET A 60 -4.12 -16.89 9.26
C MET A 60 -3.61 -16.17 7.99
N SER A 61 -2.55 -15.39 8.10
CA SER A 61 -1.98 -14.59 7.00
C SER A 61 -0.86 -15.28 6.21
N ALA A 62 -0.39 -16.46 6.63
CA ALA A 62 0.83 -17.10 6.12
C ALA A 62 0.89 -17.35 4.59
N LYS A 63 -0.25 -17.33 3.88
CA LYS A 63 -0.34 -17.50 2.41
C LYS A 63 -0.45 -16.19 1.63
N THR A 64 -0.29 -15.05 2.30
CA THR A 64 -0.40 -13.71 1.70
C THR A 64 0.91 -12.91 1.74
N ALA A 65 2.03 -13.62 1.88
CA ALA A 65 3.38 -13.09 2.10
C ALA A 65 3.43 -12.14 3.31
N SER A 66 2.94 -12.65 4.44
CA SER A 66 2.64 -11.88 5.64
C SER A 66 3.84 -11.32 6.38
N GLU A 67 5.07 -11.62 5.97
CA GLU A 67 6.25 -10.97 6.55
C GLU A 67 6.37 -9.57 5.96
N HIS A 68 5.93 -8.54 6.68
CA HIS A 68 5.98 -7.15 6.19
C HIS A 68 6.91 -6.27 7.04
N PHE A 69 7.69 -5.47 6.33
CA PHE A 69 8.51 -4.40 6.88
C PHE A 69 8.19 -3.07 6.21
N GLU A 70 7.57 -2.17 6.97
CA GLU A 70 6.88 -1.00 6.42
C GLU A 70 7.41 0.30 7.01
N GLN A 71 7.54 1.32 6.16
CA GLN A 71 7.97 2.67 6.53
C GLN A 71 7.40 3.69 5.55
N PHE A 72 6.97 4.83 6.08
CA PHE A 72 6.77 6.02 5.27
C PHE A 72 8.06 6.82 5.17
N GLY A 73 8.16 7.63 4.14
CA GLY A 73 9.40 8.33 3.85
C GLY A 73 9.26 9.47 2.88
N VAL A 74 10.41 10.07 2.59
CA VAL A 74 10.58 11.10 1.57
C VAL A 74 11.23 10.45 0.36
N VAL A 75 10.68 10.76 -0.82
CA VAL A 75 11.24 10.40 -2.12
C VAL A 75 11.65 11.66 -2.86
N THR A 76 12.88 11.68 -3.38
CA THR A 76 13.40 12.75 -4.21
C THR A 76 14.03 12.21 -5.47
N GLY A 77 13.97 12.93 -6.58
CA GLY A 77 14.68 12.55 -7.80
C GLY A 77 13.89 12.85 -9.06
N LYS A 78 13.99 11.99 -10.06
CA LYS A 78 13.34 12.19 -11.35
C LYS A 78 12.58 10.95 -11.83
N ILE A 79 11.44 11.20 -12.46
CA ILE A 79 10.68 10.21 -13.21
C ILE A 79 10.53 10.73 -14.63
N LYS A 80 10.80 9.89 -15.63
CA LYS A 80 10.51 10.17 -17.03
C LYS A 80 9.52 9.13 -17.54
N VAL A 81 8.48 9.58 -18.23
CA VAL A 81 7.46 8.73 -18.87
C VAL A 81 7.27 9.23 -20.30
N GLY A 82 7.78 8.48 -21.28
CA GLY A 82 7.82 8.95 -22.67
C GLY A 82 8.69 10.19 -22.78
N ASP A 83 8.11 11.29 -23.25
CA ASP A 83 8.79 12.58 -23.40
C ASP A 83 8.67 13.48 -22.16
N ASP A 84 7.78 13.15 -21.22
CA ASP A 84 7.55 13.95 -20.02
C ASP A 84 8.55 13.61 -18.91
N GLU A 85 9.15 14.65 -18.32
CA GLU A 85 10.06 14.53 -17.18
C GLU A 85 9.49 15.27 -15.96
N PHE A 86 9.49 14.60 -14.81
CA PHE A 86 8.99 15.10 -13.54
C PHE A 86 10.12 15.11 -12.50
N SER A 87 10.33 16.26 -11.87
CA SER A 87 11.15 16.33 -10.65
C SER A 87 10.28 16.00 -9.45
N ILE A 88 10.74 15.07 -8.62
CA ILE A 88 10.02 14.55 -7.47
C ILE A 88 10.66 15.07 -6.19
N GLU A 89 9.83 15.65 -5.34
CA GLU A 89 10.10 15.92 -3.93
C GLU A 89 8.78 15.68 -3.19
N ALA A 90 8.59 14.44 -2.73
CA ALA A 90 7.31 13.97 -2.25
C ALA A 90 7.47 13.01 -1.08
N THR A 91 6.35 12.58 -0.52
CA THR A 91 6.28 11.52 0.48
C THR A 91 5.68 10.26 -0.12
N GLY A 92 5.95 9.11 0.49
CA GLY A 92 5.31 7.85 0.09
C GLY A 92 5.39 6.80 1.19
N GLU A 93 5.11 5.55 0.81
CA GLU A 93 5.24 4.35 1.64
C GLU A 93 6.16 3.34 0.94
N ARG A 94 6.94 2.62 1.74
CA ARG A 94 7.71 1.46 1.29
C ARG A 94 7.28 0.25 2.12
N ASP A 95 6.56 -0.66 1.46
CA ASP A 95 6.23 -1.97 1.99
C ASP A 95 7.14 -3.05 1.37
N LYS A 96 7.82 -3.82 2.21
CA LYS A 96 8.52 -5.04 1.81
C LYS A 96 7.81 -6.23 2.43
N SER A 97 7.14 -7.00 1.58
CA SER A 97 6.57 -8.30 1.91
C SER A 97 7.51 -9.46 1.57
N GLU A 98 7.45 -10.56 2.33
CA GLU A 98 8.16 -11.80 2.05
C GLU A 98 7.31 -13.04 2.42
N GLY A 99 7.53 -14.16 1.71
CA GLY A 99 6.84 -15.42 1.94
C GLY A 99 5.94 -15.87 0.78
N VAL A 100 5.03 -16.80 1.07
CA VAL A 100 4.12 -17.39 0.07
C VAL A 100 3.05 -16.38 -0.31
N ARG A 101 2.92 -16.07 -1.61
CA ARG A 101 1.88 -15.18 -2.14
C ARG A 101 0.88 -15.98 -2.99
N ASP A 102 -0.24 -16.38 -2.39
CA ASP A 102 -1.41 -16.90 -3.09
C ASP A 102 -2.54 -15.87 -3.06
N TRP A 103 -2.70 -15.14 -4.17
CA TRP A 103 -3.72 -14.12 -4.36
C TRP A 103 -5.15 -14.63 -4.12
N GLY A 104 -5.43 -15.91 -4.39
CA GLY A 104 -6.76 -16.50 -4.21
C GLY A 104 -7.04 -17.09 -2.83
N SER A 105 -6.04 -17.08 -1.94
CA SER A 105 -6.18 -17.63 -0.58
C SER A 105 -7.11 -16.81 0.33
N PRO A 106 -7.10 -15.46 0.37
CA PRO A 106 -8.05 -14.70 1.16
C PRO A 106 -9.46 -14.68 0.57
N LYS A 107 -10.43 -14.21 1.36
CA LYS A 107 -11.75 -13.79 0.87
C LYS A 107 -11.68 -12.38 0.27
N MET A 108 -10.91 -11.52 0.90
CA MET A 108 -10.53 -10.19 0.46
C MET A 108 -9.28 -9.74 1.24
N TRP A 109 -8.57 -8.76 0.70
CA TRP A 109 -7.68 -7.92 1.51
C TRP A 109 -7.93 -6.45 1.20
N LEU A 110 -7.59 -5.61 2.16
CA LEU A 110 -7.40 -4.18 2.00
C LEU A 110 -5.98 -3.87 2.48
N TRP A 111 -5.21 -3.15 1.67
CA TRP A 111 -3.95 -2.55 2.08
C TRP A 111 -4.02 -1.06 1.75
N LEU A 112 -3.96 -0.20 2.75
CA LEU A 112 -4.15 1.24 2.59
C LEU A 112 -3.04 1.99 3.28
N ASN A 113 -2.63 3.13 2.72
CA ASN A 113 -1.70 4.01 3.38
C ASN A 113 -2.03 5.49 3.12
N SER A 114 -1.46 6.38 3.91
CA SER A 114 -1.36 7.80 3.57
C SER A 114 -0.30 8.49 4.41
N VAL A 115 0.25 9.57 3.86
CA VAL A 115 1.31 10.36 4.50
C VAL A 115 0.93 11.83 4.55
N TYR A 116 1.17 12.47 5.70
CA TYR A 116 0.89 13.87 5.98
C TYR A 116 2.20 14.63 6.22
N GLY A 117 2.93 14.91 5.14
CA GLY A 117 4.26 15.50 5.19
C GLY A 117 5.28 14.58 5.87
N THR A 118 6.16 15.13 6.71
CA THR A 118 7.14 14.31 7.46
C THR A 118 6.78 14.12 8.93
N ASP A 119 5.56 14.49 9.31
CA ASP A 119 5.11 14.44 10.71
C ASP A 119 4.50 13.09 11.04
N LEU A 120 3.68 12.56 10.13
CA LEU A 120 2.84 11.40 10.37
C LEU A 120 2.55 10.67 9.06
N GLY A 121 2.63 9.34 9.11
CA GLY A 121 2.15 8.44 8.08
C GLY A 121 1.44 7.26 8.72
N TRP A 122 0.61 6.56 7.96
CA TRP A 122 -0.01 5.34 8.43
C TRP A 122 -0.14 4.32 7.31
N ASN A 123 -0.18 3.06 7.74
CA ASN A 123 -0.58 1.91 6.95
C ASN A 123 -1.71 1.17 7.69
N ALA A 124 -2.63 0.57 6.93
CA ALA A 124 -3.66 -0.32 7.42
C ALA A 124 -3.77 -1.55 6.50
N THR A 125 -3.65 -2.74 7.08
CA THR A 125 -3.94 -4.01 6.43
C THR A 125 -5.14 -4.66 7.10
N LYS A 126 -6.21 -4.89 6.33
CA LYS A 126 -7.36 -5.70 6.75
C LYS A 126 -7.46 -6.91 5.84
N LEU A 127 -7.31 -8.12 6.40
CA LEU A 127 -7.31 -9.37 5.67
C LEU A 127 -8.46 -10.25 6.17
N SER A 128 -9.38 -10.65 5.30
CA SER A 128 -10.43 -11.60 5.66
C SER A 128 -10.10 -12.97 5.12
N THR A 129 -10.10 -13.96 6.01
CA THR A 129 -9.76 -15.35 5.71
C THR A 129 -10.96 -16.27 5.97
N GLN A 130 -10.74 -17.57 5.79
CA GLN A 130 -11.73 -18.58 6.22
C GLN A 130 -11.81 -18.69 7.76
N MET A 131 -10.76 -18.32 8.49
CA MET A 131 -10.63 -18.48 9.94
C MET A 131 -10.98 -17.21 10.74
N GLY A 132 -11.28 -16.11 10.05
CA GLY A 132 -11.56 -14.80 10.64
C GLY A 132 -10.81 -13.68 9.93
N ASP A 133 -10.88 -12.49 10.51
CA ASP A 133 -10.18 -11.31 10.03
C ASP A 133 -8.85 -11.10 10.76
N VAL A 134 -7.89 -10.50 10.07
CA VAL A 134 -6.63 -10.00 10.61
C VAL A 134 -6.57 -8.51 10.32
N ASP A 135 -6.32 -7.72 11.36
CA ASP A 135 -6.06 -6.29 11.26
C ASP A 135 -4.59 -6.05 11.66
N ALA A 136 -3.88 -5.27 10.85
CA ALA A 136 -2.48 -4.90 11.09
C ALA A 136 -2.17 -3.53 10.48
N GLY A 137 -0.96 -3.04 10.70
CA GLY A 137 -0.47 -1.77 10.18
C GLY A 137 0.04 -0.88 11.31
N TYR A 138 0.17 0.41 11.04
CA TYR A 138 0.74 1.33 12.02
C TYR A 138 0.28 2.77 11.82
N VAL A 139 0.35 3.56 12.89
CA VAL A 139 0.44 5.02 12.78
C VAL A 139 1.83 5.45 13.24
N GLY A 140 2.59 6.02 12.32
CA GLY A 140 4.01 6.29 12.47
C GLY A 140 4.31 7.77 12.58
N THR A 141 5.35 8.09 13.36
CA THR A 141 6.00 9.39 13.41
C THR A 141 7.51 9.21 13.34
N LYS A 142 8.28 10.30 13.28
CA LYS A 142 9.75 10.25 13.40
C LYS A 142 10.28 9.51 14.64
N LYS A 143 9.48 9.38 15.70
CA LYS A 143 9.93 8.85 16.99
C LYS A 143 9.53 7.41 17.23
N CYS A 144 8.37 7.00 16.74
CA CYS A 144 7.78 5.69 17.04
C CYS A 144 6.68 5.33 16.05
N ASN A 145 6.35 4.03 16.05
CA ASN A 145 5.14 3.49 15.48
C ASN A 145 4.17 3.13 16.61
N ASP A 146 2.88 3.35 16.38
CA ASP A 146 1.79 2.77 17.17
C ASP A 146 1.15 1.65 16.34
N PRO A 147 1.48 0.37 16.62
CA PRO A 147 0.93 -0.78 15.89
C PRO A 147 -0.59 -0.77 15.92
N VAL A 148 -1.23 -0.97 14.78
CA VAL A 148 -2.69 -1.05 14.66
C VAL A 148 -3.15 -2.47 14.97
N ILE A 149 -4.15 -2.60 15.84
CA ILE A 149 -4.70 -3.89 16.31
C ILE A 149 -6.17 -4.09 15.99
N LYS A 150 -6.84 -3.05 15.45
CA LYS A 150 -8.23 -3.12 15.02
C LYS A 150 -8.52 -2.08 13.95
N ILE A 151 -9.25 -2.49 12.91
CA ILE A 151 -9.69 -1.65 11.80
C ILE A 151 -11.18 -1.87 11.58
N ASP A 152 -11.95 -0.79 11.75
CA ASP A 152 -13.33 -0.69 11.30
C ASP A 152 -13.38 0.25 10.10
N ILE A 153 -13.90 -0.21 8.95
CA ILE A 153 -13.92 0.56 7.72
C ILE A 153 -15.26 0.42 7.01
N ASP A 154 -15.78 1.55 6.52
CA ASP A 154 -16.95 1.64 5.66
C ASP A 154 -16.51 2.21 4.31
N ILE A 155 -16.87 1.53 3.22
CA ILE A 155 -16.42 1.84 1.86
C ILE A 155 -17.64 2.28 1.05
N GLY A 156 -17.59 3.50 0.53
CA GLY A 156 -18.55 4.00 -0.44
C GLY A 156 -18.13 3.61 -1.86
N TYR A 157 -19.09 3.13 -2.65
CA TYR A 157 -18.86 2.67 -4.02
C TYR A 157 -19.55 3.57 -5.05
N ASP A 158 -18.91 3.72 -6.21
CA ASP A 158 -19.55 4.14 -7.45
C ASP A 158 -19.67 2.91 -8.37
N GLY A 159 -20.90 2.38 -8.48
CA GLY A 159 -21.12 1.06 -9.06
C GLY A 159 -20.38 -0.03 -8.27
N ASN A 160 -19.38 -0.66 -8.90
CA ASN A 160 -18.56 -1.70 -8.26
C ASN A 160 -17.14 -1.22 -7.91
N ILE A 161 -16.85 0.06 -8.11
CA ILE A 161 -15.52 0.63 -7.87
C ILE A 161 -15.55 1.39 -6.54
N PRO A 162 -14.62 1.14 -5.62
CA PRO A 162 -14.46 1.98 -4.43
C PRO A 162 -14.28 3.45 -4.82
N ALA A 163 -15.07 4.33 -4.21
CA ALA A 163 -15.05 5.78 -4.49
C ALA A 163 -14.64 6.60 -3.25
N SER A 164 -14.85 6.06 -2.05
CA SER A 164 -14.49 6.70 -0.78
C SER A 164 -14.43 5.68 0.35
N TYR A 165 -13.84 6.05 1.48
CA TYR A 165 -13.97 5.27 2.71
C TYR A 165 -13.91 6.14 3.96
N LYS A 166 -14.54 5.66 5.03
CA LYS A 166 -14.35 6.13 6.40
C LYS A 166 -13.76 4.99 7.21
N MET A 167 -12.62 5.23 7.84
CA MET A 167 -11.88 4.20 8.56
C MET A 167 -11.55 4.68 9.97
N LYS A 168 -11.77 3.81 10.95
CA LYS A 168 -11.27 3.96 12.32
C LYS A 168 -10.23 2.88 12.59
N MET A 169 -9.00 3.30 12.87
CA MET A 169 -7.95 2.42 13.36
C MET A 169 -7.81 2.55 14.88
N THR A 170 -7.58 1.45 15.57
CA THR A 170 -7.22 1.44 17.00
C THR A 170 -5.78 0.93 17.15
N GLY A 171 -4.93 1.76 17.75
CA GLY A 171 -3.55 1.42 18.04
C GLY A 171 -3.39 0.62 19.34
N LYS A 172 -2.28 -0.10 19.47
CA LYS A 172 -1.89 -0.84 20.67
C LYS A 172 -1.72 0.08 21.89
N SER A 173 -1.45 1.37 21.65
CA SER A 173 -1.47 2.41 22.70
C SER A 173 -2.86 2.73 23.27
N GLY A 174 -3.94 2.22 22.66
CA GLY A 174 -5.32 2.56 22.99
C GLY A 174 -5.86 3.81 22.29
N ARG A 175 -5.04 4.52 21.50
CA ARG A 175 -5.48 5.66 20.67
C ARG A 175 -6.30 5.19 19.48
N THR A 176 -7.23 6.03 19.05
CA THR A 176 -8.00 5.83 17.82
C THR A 176 -7.67 6.90 16.79
N TYR A 177 -7.75 6.51 15.52
CA TYR A 177 -7.45 7.36 14.37
C TYR A 177 -8.60 7.28 13.39
N ASP A 178 -9.28 8.40 13.16
CA ASP A 178 -10.43 8.50 12.26
C ASP A 178 -10.00 9.16 10.94
N ILE A 179 -10.09 8.41 9.85
CA ILE A 179 -9.66 8.80 8.50
C ILE A 179 -10.88 8.84 7.60
N GLU A 180 -10.98 9.91 6.81
CA GLU A 180 -11.89 9.98 5.68
C GLU A 180 -11.10 10.07 4.38
N ALA A 181 -11.53 9.38 3.33
CA ALA A 181 -10.85 9.39 2.05
C ALA A 181 -11.79 9.49 0.86
N LYS A 182 -11.26 10.11 -0.20
CA LYS A 182 -11.84 10.13 -1.53
C LYS A 182 -10.85 9.49 -2.50
N ILE A 183 -11.34 8.56 -3.31
CA ILE A 183 -10.56 7.94 -4.37
C ILE A 183 -10.56 8.87 -5.58
N LEU A 184 -9.37 9.12 -6.12
CA LEU A 184 -9.12 10.05 -7.23
C LEU A 184 -8.97 9.33 -8.55
N GLN A 185 -8.24 8.21 -8.54
CA GLN A 185 -7.95 7.39 -9.71
C GLN A 185 -7.85 5.93 -9.28
N HIS A 186 -8.04 5.03 -10.24
CA HIS A 186 -7.89 3.60 -10.01
C HIS A 186 -7.38 2.88 -11.26
N ALA A 187 -6.81 1.70 -11.04
CA ALA A 187 -6.52 0.69 -12.03
C ALA A 187 -7.03 -0.67 -11.54
N GLN A 188 -7.45 -1.52 -12.46
CA GLN A 188 -7.92 -2.87 -12.14
C GLN A 188 -6.96 -3.89 -12.75
N LEU A 189 -6.50 -4.81 -11.92
CA LEU A 189 -5.53 -5.83 -12.30
C LEU A 189 -6.10 -7.20 -11.94
N PRO A 190 -6.38 -8.08 -12.94
CA PRO A 190 -6.80 -9.44 -12.65
C PRO A 190 -5.63 -10.22 -12.07
N MET A 191 -5.82 -10.75 -10.85
CA MET A 191 -4.82 -11.54 -10.13
C MET A 191 -5.19 -13.02 -10.18
N GLN A 192 -4.22 -13.85 -10.55
CA GLN A 192 -4.36 -15.30 -10.59
C GLN A 192 -3.78 -15.92 -9.31
N GLY A 193 -4.42 -17.00 -8.85
CA GLY A 193 -3.99 -17.77 -7.68
C GLY A 193 -4.85 -19.02 -7.55
N SER A 194 -5.07 -19.49 -6.33
CA SER A 194 -6.03 -20.59 -6.08
C SER A 194 -7.48 -20.23 -6.44
N LYS A 195 -7.77 -18.94 -6.63
CA LYS A 195 -9.02 -18.37 -7.15
C LYS A 195 -8.69 -17.12 -7.95
N ASP A 196 -9.55 -16.79 -8.91
CA ASP A 196 -9.47 -15.53 -9.65
C ASP A 196 -9.91 -14.38 -8.76
N MET A 197 -9.04 -13.37 -8.65
CA MET A 197 -9.26 -12.17 -7.85
C MET A 197 -9.07 -10.94 -8.72
N MET A 198 -9.66 -9.83 -8.29
CA MET A 198 -9.46 -8.51 -8.88
C MET A 198 -8.78 -7.63 -7.84
N LEU A 199 -7.61 -7.10 -8.19
CA LEU A 199 -6.95 -6.06 -7.43
C LEU A 199 -7.36 -4.71 -8.00
N ILE A 200 -7.97 -3.87 -7.17
CA ILE A 200 -8.27 -2.48 -7.51
C ILE A 200 -7.24 -1.62 -6.80
N GLU A 201 -6.28 -1.13 -7.56
CA GLU A 201 -5.25 -0.19 -7.12
C GLU A 201 -5.81 1.21 -7.22
N THR A 202 -5.69 2.03 -6.17
CA THR A 202 -6.24 3.38 -6.18
C THR A 202 -5.25 4.43 -5.71
N ILE A 203 -5.42 5.66 -6.18
CA ILE A 203 -4.84 6.84 -5.56
C ILE A 203 -5.92 7.51 -4.72
N SER A 204 -5.67 7.62 -3.42
CA SER A 204 -6.60 8.16 -2.44
C SER A 204 -6.08 9.48 -1.85
N GLN A 205 -6.95 10.49 -1.80
CA GLN A 205 -6.75 11.65 -0.94
C GLN A 205 -7.43 11.40 0.40
N THR A 206 -6.70 11.55 1.49
CA THR A 206 -7.22 11.28 2.84
C THR A 206 -7.18 12.54 3.71
N THR A 207 -8.08 12.60 4.68
CA THR A 207 -8.15 13.67 5.68
C THR A 207 -8.07 13.07 7.08
N TYR A 208 -7.19 13.63 7.91
CA TYR A 208 -7.02 13.27 9.31
C TYR A 208 -6.68 14.51 10.13
N ASN A 209 -7.46 14.81 11.17
CA ASN A 209 -7.28 16.00 12.03
C ASN A 209 -7.10 17.31 11.23
N GLY A 210 -7.88 17.48 10.16
CA GLY A 210 -7.81 18.65 9.28
C GLY A 210 -6.58 18.72 8.36
N LYS A 211 -5.67 17.73 8.41
CA LYS A 211 -4.57 17.59 7.46
C LYS A 211 -5.01 16.74 6.27
N THR A 212 -4.51 17.07 5.09
CA THR A 212 -4.68 16.30 3.86
C THR A 212 -3.42 15.49 3.58
N GLY A 213 -3.60 14.21 3.23
CA GLY A 213 -2.55 13.29 2.82
C GLY A 213 -2.94 12.57 1.55
N PHE A 214 -1.96 11.90 0.95
CA PHE A 214 -2.15 11.08 -0.23
C PHE A 214 -1.48 9.72 -0.02
N GLY A 215 -2.09 8.70 -0.61
CA GLY A 215 -1.55 7.34 -0.58
C GLY A 215 -2.33 6.42 -1.50
N ILE A 216 -2.05 5.13 -1.35
CA ILE A 216 -2.66 4.06 -2.10
C ILE A 216 -3.73 3.40 -1.23
N ALA A 217 -4.80 2.93 -1.87
CA ALA A 217 -5.68 1.94 -1.27
C ALA A 217 -5.88 0.80 -2.27
N GLU A 218 -5.39 -0.37 -1.89
CA GLU A 218 -5.53 -1.63 -2.60
C GLU A 218 -6.75 -2.38 -2.09
N PHE A 219 -7.62 -2.80 -3.02
CA PHE A 219 -8.77 -3.64 -2.72
C PHE A 219 -8.63 -4.94 -3.52
N LEU A 220 -8.26 -6.03 -2.84
CA LEU A 220 -8.30 -7.36 -3.45
C LEU A 220 -9.62 -8.02 -3.11
N VAL A 221 -10.43 -8.26 -4.15
CA VAL A 221 -11.77 -8.84 -4.03
C VAL A 221 -11.94 -9.98 -5.02
N PRO A 222 -12.91 -10.90 -4.82
CA PRO A 222 -13.19 -11.94 -5.80
C PRO A 222 -13.47 -11.33 -7.19
N ALA A 223 -12.83 -11.88 -8.23
CA ALA A 223 -13.17 -11.50 -9.59
C ALA A 223 -14.64 -11.88 -9.86
N LYS A 224 -15.38 -11.01 -10.55
CA LYS A 224 -16.72 -11.38 -11.00
C LYS A 224 -16.61 -12.54 -11.98
N ARG A 225 -17.46 -13.56 -11.81
CA ARG A 225 -17.78 -14.49 -12.89
C ARG A 225 -18.81 -13.79 -13.77
N GLU A 226 -18.50 -13.66 -15.06
CA GLU A 226 -19.48 -13.25 -16.07
C GLU A 226 -20.63 -14.26 -16.17
#